data_AF-A0A8I0L6H3-F1
#
_entry.id   AF-A0A8I0L6H3-F1
#
_cell.length_a   1.000
_cell.length_b   1.000
_cell.length_c   1.000
_cell.angle_alpha   90.00
_cell.angle_beta   90.00
_cell.angle_gamma   90.00
#
_symmetry.space_group_name_H-M   'P 1'
#
loop_
_entity.id
_entity.type
_entity.pdbx_description
1 polymer ?
#
loop_
_entity_poly.entity_id
_entity_poly.type
_entity_poly.pdbx_seq_one_letter_code
_entity_poly.pdbx_strand_id
1 'polypeptide(L)'
;AEMTVTMHKAVVYRAYPTREQAALIERTCGCARFVYNRMLADKIAHYEKTGEMLKVTPARYKREFPWLKEVDSFALCNAQLN
;
A
#
# COMPACT_ATOMS: atom_id res chain seq x y z
N ALA A 1 34.94 15.66 20.29
CA ALA A 1 33.52 15.26 20.27
C ALA A 1 33.48 13.74 20.34
N GLU A 2 32.94 13.17 21.42
CA GLU A 2 32.79 11.72 21.55
C GLU A 2 31.75 11.22 20.53
N MET A 3 32.13 10.22 19.73
CA MET A 3 31.20 9.51 18.84
C MET A 3 30.39 8.53 19.68
N THR A 4 29.12 8.82 19.92
CA THR A 4 28.19 7.88 20.53
C THR A 4 27.82 6.79 19.52
N VAL A 5 28.19 5.54 19.80
CA VAL A 5 27.78 4.38 19.00
C VAL A 5 26.33 4.04 19.36
N THR A 6 25.42 4.31 18.44
CA THR A 6 24.00 3.97 18.60
C THR A 6 23.83 2.46 18.37
N MET A 7 23.49 1.72 19.42
CA MET A 7 23.23 0.28 19.32
C MET A 7 21.76 0.02 18.93
N HIS A 8 21.52 -0.45 17.72
CA HIS A 8 20.19 -0.86 17.27
C HIS A 8 19.87 -2.28 17.74
N LYS A 9 18.73 -2.47 18.39
CA LYS A 9 18.21 -3.79 18.79
C LYS A 9 17.06 -4.19 17.85
N ALA A 10 17.08 -5.42 17.38
CA ALA A 10 15.97 -6.02 16.63
C ALA A 10 15.56 -7.32 17.29
N VAL A 11 14.26 -7.64 17.27
CA VAL A 11 13.72 -8.87 17.82
C VAL A 11 12.82 -9.54 16.79
N VAL A 12 12.97 -10.85 16.64
CA VAL A 12 12.18 -11.67 15.71
C VAL A 12 11.16 -12.46 16.51
N TYR A 13 9.89 -12.36 16.12
CA TYR A 13 8.79 -13.10 16.72
C TYR A 13 7.94 -13.75 15.64
N ARG A 14 7.37 -14.92 15.95
CA ARG A 14 6.36 -15.55 15.11
C ARG A 14 4.98 -15.00 15.47
N ALA A 15 4.25 -14.50 14.48
CA ALA A 15 2.85 -14.11 14.64
C ALA A 15 1.93 -15.34 14.58
N TYR A 16 0.91 -15.37 15.44
CA TYR A 16 -0.15 -16.39 15.45
C TYR A 16 -1.51 -15.68 15.35
N PRO A 17 -1.92 -15.27 14.15
CA PRO A 17 -3.16 -14.51 13.97
C PRO A 17 -4.39 -15.39 14.24
N THR A 18 -5.44 -14.79 14.79
CA THR A 18 -6.79 -15.39 14.79
C THR A 18 -7.33 -15.46 13.36
N ARG A 19 -8.41 -16.23 13.14
CA ARG A 19 -9.05 -16.32 11.82
C ARG A 19 -9.46 -14.94 11.26
N GLU A 20 -9.99 -14.07 12.11
CA GLU A 20 -10.39 -12.71 11.74
C GLU A 20 -9.19 -11.84 11.37
N GLN A 21 -8.09 -11.95 12.11
CA GLN A 21 -6.85 -11.24 11.83
C GLN A 21 -6.22 -11.72 10.52
N ALA A 22 -6.19 -13.03 10.27
CA ALA A 22 -5.70 -13.59 9.02
C ALA A 22 -6.51 -13.07 7.82
N ALA A 23 -7.84 -13.08 7.92
CA ALA A 23 -8.71 -12.53 6.89
C ALA A 23 -8.47 -11.02 6.67
N LEU A 24 -8.24 -10.25 7.74
CA LEU A 24 -7.92 -8.82 7.63
C LEU A 24 -6.57 -8.59 6.94
N ILE A 25 -5.54 -9.38 7.26
CA ILE A 25 -4.22 -9.31 6.61
C ILE A 25 -4.35 -9.62 5.13
N GLU A 26 -5.05 -10.70 4.76
CA GLU A 26 -5.29 -11.08 3.38
C GLU A 26 -6.01 -9.99 2.59
N ARG A 27 -7.11 -9.44 3.15
CA ARG A 27 -7.82 -8.30 2.54
C ARG A 27 -6.90 -7.09 2.38
N THR A 28 -6.11 -6.76 3.40
CA THR A 28 -5.20 -5.60 3.37
C THR A 28 -4.14 -5.75 2.28
N CYS A 29 -3.47 -6.89 2.21
CA CYS A 29 -2.48 -7.18 1.17
C CYS A 29 -3.11 -7.22 -0.23
N GLY A 30 -4.30 -7.82 -0.36
CA GLY A 30 -5.06 -7.87 -1.62
C GLY A 30 -5.45 -6.48 -2.12
N CYS A 31 -5.99 -5.63 -1.24
CA CYS A 31 -6.36 -4.26 -1.56
C CYS A 31 -5.14 -3.42 -1.96
N ALA A 32 -4.02 -3.54 -1.25
CA ALA A 32 -2.79 -2.82 -1.60
C ALA A 32 -2.27 -3.23 -2.99
N ARG A 33 -2.25 -4.54 -3.29
CA ARG A 33 -1.88 -5.06 -4.63
C ARG A 33 -2.82 -4.57 -5.72
N PHE A 34 -4.12 -4.57 -5.46
CA PHE A 34 -5.11 -4.07 -6.41
C PHE A 34 -4.89 -2.59 -6.73
N VAL A 35 -4.72 -1.74 -5.70
CA VAL A 35 -4.50 -0.30 -5.88
C VAL A 35 -3.23 -0.04 -6.68
N TYR A 36 -2.13 -0.73 -6.38
CA TYR A 36 -0.89 -0.62 -7.15
C TYR A 36 -1.11 -0.95 -8.63
N ASN A 37 -1.70 -2.11 -8.93
CA ASN A 37 -1.93 -2.55 -10.30
C ASN A 37 -2.86 -1.60 -11.06
N ARG A 38 -3.91 -1.10 -10.40
CA ARG A 38 -4.86 -0.16 -11.01
C ARG A 38 -4.19 1.18 -11.32
N MET A 39 -3.41 1.71 -10.38
CA MET A 39 -2.64 2.94 -10.58
C MET A 39 -1.61 2.80 -11.71
N LEU A 40 -0.94 1.66 -11.79
CA LEU A 40 0.03 1.38 -12.86
C LEU A 40 -0.67 1.33 -14.22
N ALA A 41 -1.80 0.62 -14.34
CA ALA A 41 -2.57 0.57 -15.57
C ALA A 41 -3.04 1.96 -16.02
N ASP A 42 -3.56 2.77 -15.10
CA ASP A 42 -3.99 4.14 -15.41
C ASP A 42 -2.82 5.03 -15.85
N LYS A 43 -1.65 4.89 -15.23
CA LYS A 43 -0.43 5.62 -15.60
C LYS A 43 0.02 5.25 -17.00
N ILE A 44 0.06 3.96 -17.34
CA ILE A 44 0.43 3.48 -18.68
C ILE A 44 -0.54 4.03 -19.73
N ALA A 45 -1.84 3.85 -19.52
CA ALA A 45 -2.86 4.31 -20.47
C ALA A 45 -2.85 5.84 -20.66
N HIS A 46 -2.57 6.61 -19.59
CA HIS A 46 -2.43 8.06 -19.69
C HIS A 46 -1.17 8.44 -20.47
N TYR A 47 -0.03 7.83 -20.14
CA TYR A 47 1.25 8.11 -20.80
C TYR A 47 1.21 7.79 -22.29
N GLU A 48 0.61 6.66 -22.70
CA GLU A 48 0.43 6.31 -24.11
C GLU A 48 -0.40 7.35 -24.89
N LYS A 49 -1.29 8.06 -24.21
CA LYS A 49 -2.18 9.05 -24.83
C LYS A 49 -1.59 10.46 -24.83
N THR A 50 -0.90 10.87 -23.78
CA THR A 50 -0.47 12.26 -23.56
C THR A 50 1.05 12.45 -23.62
N GLY A 51 1.83 11.37 -23.45
CA GLY A 51 3.26 11.44 -23.22
C GLY A 51 3.66 11.94 -21.82
N GLU A 52 2.68 12.18 -20.93
CA GLU A 52 2.91 12.72 -19.60
C GLU A 52 2.64 11.70 -18.49
N MET A 53 3.29 11.88 -17.34
CA MET A 53 3.12 11.01 -16.18
C MET A 53 1.90 11.38 -15.36
N LEU A 54 0.98 10.43 -15.18
CA LEU A 54 -0.21 10.64 -14.35
C LEU A 54 0.10 10.56 -12.86
N LYS A 55 -0.26 11.61 -12.11
CA LYS A 55 -0.26 11.61 -10.64
C LYS A 55 -1.65 11.21 -10.14
N VAL A 56 -1.76 9.99 -9.60
CA VAL A 56 -2.98 9.44 -9.01
C VAL A 56 -2.78 9.18 -7.52
N THR A 57 -3.85 9.34 -6.74
CA THR A 57 -3.89 8.99 -5.31
C THR A 57 -4.91 7.88 -5.06
N PRO A 58 -4.67 7.00 -4.07
CA PRO A 58 -5.59 5.92 -3.72
C PRO A 58 -7.03 6.38 -3.40
N ALA A 59 -7.19 7.63 -2.93
CA ALA A 59 -8.49 8.21 -2.60
C ALA A 59 -9.45 8.26 -3.80
N ARG A 60 -8.92 8.38 -5.03
CA ARG A 60 -9.73 8.38 -6.26
C ARG A 60 -10.52 7.07 -6.42
N TYR A 61 -9.88 5.93 -6.11
CA TYR A 61 -10.46 4.61 -6.28
C TYR A 61 -11.48 4.24 -5.21
N LYS A 62 -11.42 4.86 -4.02
CA LYS A 62 -12.37 4.58 -2.92
C LYS A 62 -13.83 4.97 -3.23
N ARG A 63 -14.06 5.77 -4.28
CA ARG A 63 -15.42 6.09 -4.78
C ARG A 63 -15.97 4.97 -5.64
N GLU A 64 -15.13 4.38 -6.49
CA GLU A 64 -15.49 3.30 -7.42
C GLU A 64 -15.49 1.93 -6.72
N PHE A 65 -14.61 1.75 -5.72
CA PHE A 65 -14.41 0.51 -4.99
C PHE A 65 -14.58 0.76 -3.47
N PRO A 66 -15.83 0.77 -2.95
CA PRO A 66 -16.09 1.07 -1.54
C PRO A 66 -15.41 0.12 -0.54
N TRP A 67 -15.18 -1.13 -0.93
CA TRP A 67 -14.46 -2.13 -0.11
C TRP A 67 -13.01 -1.75 0.21
N LEU A 68 -12.40 -0.82 -0.55
CA LEU A 68 -11.11 -0.22 -0.18
C LEU A 68 -11.15 0.62 1.11
N LYS A 69 -12.34 0.88 1.66
CA LYS A 69 -12.51 1.55 2.96
C LYS A 69 -12.45 0.59 4.15
N GLU A 70 -12.51 -0.71 3.90
CA GLU A 70 -12.50 -1.75 4.96
C GLU A 70 -11.11 -2.06 5.50
N VAL A 71 -10.06 -1.62 4.80
CA VAL A 71 -8.66 -1.87 5.12
C VAL A 71 -7.95 -0.60 5.55
N ASP A 72 -6.81 -0.77 6.22
CA ASP A 72 -5.99 0.34 6.68
C ASP A 72 -5.61 1.30 5.54
N SER A 73 -5.77 2.60 5.79
CA SER A 73 -5.52 3.62 4.79
C SER A 73 -4.03 3.84 4.50
N PHE A 74 -3.16 3.60 5.49
CA PHE A 74 -1.71 3.74 5.30
C PHE A 74 -1.17 2.66 4.37
N ALA A 75 -1.66 1.42 4.48
CA ALA A 75 -1.32 0.33 3.58
C ALA A 75 -1.62 0.69 2.11
N LEU A 76 -2.75 1.35 1.85
CA LEU A 76 -3.11 1.83 0.51
C LEU A 76 -2.26 3.02 0.06
N CYS A 77 -1.94 3.95 0.97
CA CYS A 77 -1.09 5.10 0.67
C CYS A 77 0.33 4.66 0.27
N ASN A 78 0.90 3.70 1.00
CA ASN A 78 2.24 3.19 0.72
C ASN A 78 2.33 2.44 -0.61
N ALA A 79 1.22 1.92 -1.14
CA ALA A 79 1.19 1.35 -2.49
C ALA A 79 1.55 2.36 -3.60
N GLN A 80 1.45 3.68 -3.32
CA GLN A 80 1.85 4.73 -4.26
C GLN A 80 3.36 5.01 -4.28
N LEU A 81 4.09 4.65 -3.22
CA LEU A 81 5.50 5.03 -3.02
C LEU A 81 6.52 4.11 -3.72
N ASN A 82 6.06 3.00 -4.28
CA ASN A 82 6.88 2.05 -5.07
C ASN A 82 6.78 2.34 -6.56
#